data_AF-A0A1Y4L3S7-F1
#
_entry.id   AF-A0A1Y4L3S7-F1
#
_cell.length_a   1.000
_cell.length_b   1.000
_cell.length_c   1.000
_cell.angle_alpha   90.00
_cell.angle_beta   90.00
_cell.angle_gamma   90.00
#
_symmetry.space_group_name_H-M   'P 1'
#
loop_
_entity.id
_entity.type
_entity.pdbx_description
1 polymer ?
#
loop_
_entity_poly.entity_id
_entity_poly.type
_entity_poly.pdbx_seq_one_letter_code
_entity_poly.pdbx_strand_id
1 'polypeptide(L)' 'MLPCQGTCPHYQSGCHKSCEAWRQLQERQRVQRQQKKAYLDYYNDLCLTMTRQFRALSPCRMIR' A
#
# COMPACT_ATOMS: atom_id res chain seq x y z
N MET A 1 17.58 -2.86 -5.31
CA MET A 1 18.47 -3.16 -4.16
C MET A 1 17.85 -4.27 -3.33
N LEU A 2 18.54 -5.40 -3.16
CA LEU A 2 18.08 -6.51 -2.32
C LEU A 2 18.40 -6.16 -0.85
N PRO A 3 17.40 -5.90 0.01
CA PRO A 3 17.68 -5.43 1.37
C PRO A 3 18.40 -6.48 2.22
N CYS A 4 18.36 -7.76 1.83
CA CYS A 4 19.08 -8.84 2.49
C CYS A 4 20.61 -8.62 2.56
N GLN A 5 21.20 -7.86 1.63
CA GLN A 5 22.63 -7.54 1.64
C GLN A 5 23.01 -6.65 2.84
N GLY A 6 22.08 -5.81 3.32
CA GLY A 6 22.32 -4.91 4.45
C GLY A 6 21.76 -5.40 5.78
N THR A 7 20.75 -6.28 5.77
CA THR A 7 20.01 -6.65 6.99
C THR A 7 20.17 -8.10 7.43
N CYS A 8 20.80 -8.97 6.64
CA CYS A 8 20.96 -10.39 6.99
C CYS A 8 22.35 -10.65 7.62
N PRO A 9 22.43 -11.13 8.88
CA PRO A 9 23.71 -11.47 9.50
C PRO A 9 24.40 -12.69 8.85
N HIS A 10 23.65 -13.52 8.11
CA HIS A 10 24.15 -14.68 7.36
C HIS A 10 24.05 -14.48 5.84
N TYR A 11 24.23 -13.25 5.37
CA TYR A 11 24.11 -12.96 3.94
C TYR A 11 25.12 -13.78 3.12
N GLN A 12 24.60 -14.48 2.10
CA GLN A 12 25.38 -15.08 1.01
C GLN A 12 24.75 -14.67 -0.31
N SER A 13 25.52 -14.69 -1.40
CA SER A 13 24.99 -14.40 -2.74
C SER A 13 23.84 -15.37 -3.04
N GLY A 14 22.63 -14.84 -3.28
CA GLY A 14 21.43 -15.64 -3.52
C GLY A 14 20.66 -16.10 -2.27
N CYS A 15 21.09 -15.75 -1.06
CA CYS A 15 20.44 -16.21 0.18
C CYS A 15 18.99 -15.73 0.33
N HIS A 16 18.58 -14.64 -0.33
CA HIS A 16 17.20 -14.11 -0.26
C HIS A 16 16.12 -15.11 -0.69
N LYS A 17 16.48 -16.16 -1.43
CA LYS A 17 15.55 -17.20 -1.88
C LYS A 17 15.20 -18.21 -0.79
N SER A 18 16.10 -18.43 0.17
CA SER A 18 15.97 -19.44 1.23
C SER A 18 16.15 -18.86 2.65
N CYS A 19 16.41 -17.56 2.78
CA CYS A 19 16.64 -16.92 4.06
C CYS A 19 15.33 -16.73 4.85
N GLU A 20 15.25 -17.39 6.00
CA GLU A 20 14.12 -17.32 6.90
C GLU A 20 13.89 -15.89 7.44
N ALA A 21 14.95 -15.19 7.82
CA ALA A 21 14.84 -13.80 8.28
C ALA A 21 14.29 -12.86 7.19
N TRP A 22 14.63 -13.11 5.93
CA TRP A 22 14.10 -12.36 4.79
C TRP A 22 12.61 -12.63 4.58
N ARG A 23 12.19 -13.90 4.64
CA ARG A 23 10.78 -14.30 4.57
C ARG A 23 9.95 -13.60 5.65
N GLN A 24 10.43 -13.61 6.89
CA GLN A 24 9.74 -12.95 8.01
C GLN A 24 9.65 -11.43 7.82
N LEU A 25 10.73 -10.79 7.36
CA LEU A 25 10.73 -9.36 7.07
C LEU A 25 9.74 -9.02 5.95
N GLN A 26 9.69 -9.82 4.89
CA GLN A 26 8.77 -9.64 3.77
C GLN A 26 7.30 -9.77 4.23
N GLU A 27 7.00 -10.72 5.11
CA GLU A 27 5.65 -10.87 5.66
C GLU A 27 5.26 -9.67 6.55
N ARG A 28 6.17 -9.21 7.42
CA ARG A 28 5.94 -7.98 8.21
C ARG A 28 5.67 -6.77 7.32
N GLN A 29 6.46 -6.59 6.25
CA GLN A 29 6.25 -5.51 5.29
C GLN A 29 4.95 -5.67 4.51
N ARG A 30 4.54 -6.90 4.18
CA ARG A 30 3.26 -7.18 3.53
C ARG A 30 2.09 -6.74 4.40
N VAL A 31 2.09 -7.11 5.69
CA VAL A 31 1.06 -6.70 6.65
C VAL A 31 1.00 -5.17 6.76
N GLN A 32 2.15 -4.50 6.92
CA GLN A 32 2.19 -3.04 6.97
C GLN A 32 1.66 -2.38 5.70
N ARG A 33 1.98 -2.92 4.51
CA ARG A 33 1.46 -2.41 3.24
C ARG A 33 -0.05 -2.63 3.10
N GLN A 34 -0.58 -3.77 3.54
CA GLN A 34 -2.02 -4.01 3.55
C GLN A 34 -2.75 -3.02 4.46
N GLN A 35 -2.24 -2.75 5.65
CA GLN A 35 -2.82 -1.77 6.57
C GLN A 35 -2.82 -0.36 5.98
N LYS A 36 -1.68 0.08 5.42
CA LYS A 36 -1.58 1.39 4.75
C LYS A 36 -2.52 1.50 3.55
N LYS A 37 -2.62 0.42 2.76
CA LYS A 37 -3.54 0.37 1.62
C LYS A 37 -4.99 0.49 2.07
N ALA A 38 -5.41 -0.28 3.08
CA ALA A 38 -6.79 -0.22 3.59
C ALA A 38 -7.15 1.19 4.09
N TYR A 39 -6.23 1.86 4.79
CA TYR A 39 -6.39 3.25 5.20
C TYR A 39 -6.59 4.17 3.99
N LEU A 40 -5.71 4.10 2.99
CA LEU A 40 -5.80 4.96 1.81
C LEU A 40 -7.07 4.68 0.99
N ASP A 41 -7.46 3.42 0.84
CA ASP A 41 -8.67 3.01 0.12
C ASP A 41 -9.91 3.63 0.78
N TYR A 42 -10.04 3.55 2.11
CA TYR A 42 -11.16 4.16 2.84
C TYR A 42 -11.28 5.68 2.61
N TYR A 43 -10.19 6.42 2.75
CA TYR A 43 -10.22 7.88 2.57
C TYR A 43 -10.40 8.28 1.10
N ASN A 44 -9.85 7.51 0.16
CA ASN A 44 -10.11 7.71 -1.25
C ASN A 44 -11.60 7.56 -1.56
N ASP A 45 -12.25 6.50 -1.08
CA ASP A 45 -13.67 6.27 -1.30
C ASP A 45 -14.54 7.38 -0.68
N LEU A 46 -14.20 7.84 0.53
CA LEU A 46 -14.88 8.95 1.18
C LEU A 46 -14.76 10.24 0.35
N CYS A 47 -13.53 10.61 -0.04
CA CYS A 47 -13.27 11.82 -0.84
C CYS A 47 -13.95 11.75 -2.22
N LEU A 48 -13.92 10.59 -2.88
CA LEU A 48 -14.59 10.37 -4.16
C LEU A 48 -16.10 10.49 -4.02
N THR A 49 -16.68 9.94 -2.95
CA THR A 49 -18.11 10.04 -2.66
C THR A 49 -18.53 11.50 -2.47
N MET A 50 -17.83 12.25 -1.61
CA MET A 50 -18.09 13.67 -1.40
C MET A 50 -17.96 14.47 -2.70
N THR A 51 -16.90 14.22 -3.48
CA THR A 51 -16.68 14.88 -4.78
C THR A 51 -17.84 14.61 -5.74
N ARG A 52 -18.36 13.37 -5.79
CA ARG A 52 -19.52 13.03 -6.63
C ARG A 52 -20.77 13.75 -6.16
N GLN A 53 -21.02 13.81 -4.85
CA GLN A 53 -22.17 14.53 -4.28
C GLN A 53 -22.12 16.03 -4.63
N PHE A 54 -21.00 16.70 -4.40
CA PHE A 54 -20.85 18.11 -4.74
C PHE A 54 -20.98 18.38 -6.24
N ARG A 55 -20.43 17.49 -7.09
CA ARG A 55 -20.61 17.58 -8.55
C ARG A 55 -22.07 17.41 -8.98
N ALA A 56 -22.85 16.56 -8.30
CA ALA A 56 -24.27 16.38 -8.59
C ALA A 56 -25.09 17.62 -8.20
N LEU A 57 -24.72 18.30 -7.11
CA LEU A 57 -25.35 19.53 -6.65
C LEU A 57 -24.87 20.79 -7.41
N SER A 58 -23.86 20.66 -8.27
CA SER A 58 -23.30 21.79 -8.99
C SER A 58 -24.28 22.30 -10.07
N PRO A 59 -24.51 23.63 -10.16
CA PRO A 59 -25.51 24.23 -11.06
C PRO A 59 -25.35 23.83 -12.53
N CYS A 60 -24.11 23.60 -12.99
CA CYS A 60 -23.82 23.20 -14.37
C CYS A 60 -24.45 21.85 -14.79
N ARG A 61 -24.94 21.02 -13.86
CA ARG A 61 -25.68 19.79 -14.17
C ARG A 61 -27.20 19.90 -14.04
N MET A 62 -27.73 20.96 -13.42
CA MET A 62 -29.18 21.14 -13.25
C MET A 62 -29.86 21.78 -14.46
N ILE A 63 -29.09 22.32 -15.41
CA ILE A 63 -29.59 23.03 -16.60
C ILE A 63 -29.54 22.15 -17.87
N ARG A 64 -29.50 20.81 -17.71
CA ARG A 64 -29.50 19.87 -18.85
C ARG A 64 -30.69 18.94 -18.81
#